data_AF-A0A8I2E5X9-F1
#
_entry.id   AF-A0A8I2E5X9-F1
#
_cell.length_a   1.000
_cell.length_b   1.000
_cell.length_c   1.000
_cell.angle_alpha   90.00
_cell.angle_beta   90.00
_cell.angle_gamma   90.00
#
_symmetry.space_group_name_H-M   'P 1'
#
loop_
_entity.id
_entity.type
_entity.pdbx_description
1 polymer ?
#
loop_
_entity_poly.entity_id
_entity_poly.type
_entity_poly.pdbx_seq_one_letter_code
_entity_poly.pdbx_strand_id
1 'polypeptide(L)'
;ERRGLDLPDIFARFQRWAASEPKDIGLQTEDVLTNGMPWDLAAAIHFQVNQRAAGNGSLMRASTSAIHFAPAGQEATMDAARRIAALTHGDRAAWEGTAIFHGLIRRTFEDTNPLAALPDILARVHPDHRGRYATVLAPDWHPDQATEFNGAVWPCLGSAVWALRTTTSFEDAIRA
;
A
#
# COMPACT_ATOMS: atom_id res chain seq x y z
N GLU A 1 -2.12 4.63 -23.58
CA GLU A 1 -1.29 4.47 -22.35
C GLU A 1 0.12 4.95 -22.61
N ARG A 2 0.78 5.53 -21.61
CA ARG A 2 2.21 5.89 -21.66
C ARG A 2 3.01 4.69 -21.16
N ARG A 3 4.14 4.35 -21.80
CA ARG A 3 4.95 3.13 -21.51
C ARG A 3 5.74 3.18 -20.18
N GLY A 4 5.35 4.02 -19.21
CA GLY A 4 6.08 4.24 -17.97
C GLY A 4 5.25 4.95 -16.89
N LEU A 5 5.82 5.09 -15.69
CA LEU A 5 5.16 5.70 -14.54
C LEU A 5 5.03 7.22 -14.70
N ASP A 6 3.80 7.68 -14.97
CA ASP A 6 3.45 9.10 -15.07
C ASP A 6 2.60 9.52 -13.86
N LEU A 7 3.28 10.01 -12.82
CA LEU A 7 2.65 10.41 -11.56
C LEU A 7 1.65 11.57 -11.72
N PRO A 8 1.95 12.65 -12.47
CA PRO A 8 0.97 13.68 -12.79
C PRO A 8 -0.30 13.14 -13.47
N ASP A 9 -0.16 12.25 -14.47
CA ASP A 9 -1.34 11.66 -15.13
C ASP A 9 -2.18 10.86 -14.15
N ILE A 10 -1.57 9.97 -13.35
CA ILE A 10 -2.25 9.16 -12.32
C ILE A 10 -3.00 10.05 -11.34
N PHE A 11 -2.35 11.09 -10.80
CA PHE A 11 -2.98 12.04 -9.88
C PHE A 11 -4.18 12.73 -10.52
N ALA A 12 -4.05 13.19 -11.77
CA ALA A 12 -5.17 13.79 -12.50
C ALA A 12 -6.33 12.80 -12.72
N ARG A 13 -6.06 11.49 -12.85
CA ARG A 13 -7.14 10.47 -12.90
C ARG A 13 -7.83 10.33 -11.55
N PHE A 14 -7.08 10.34 -10.45
CA PHE A 14 -7.65 10.32 -9.11
C PHE A 14 -8.52 11.55 -8.86
N GLN A 15 -8.08 12.74 -9.28
CA GLN A 15 -8.90 13.95 -9.18
C GLN A 15 -10.19 13.86 -10.01
N ARG A 16 -10.14 13.34 -11.24
CA ARG A 16 -11.35 13.14 -12.05
C ARG A 16 -12.33 12.16 -11.40
N TRP A 17 -11.84 11.12 -10.74
CA TRP A 17 -12.66 10.18 -9.99
C TRP A 17 -13.25 10.83 -8.73
N ALA A 18 -12.47 11.60 -7.96
CA ALA A 18 -12.99 12.31 -6.79
C ALA A 18 -14.09 13.32 -7.18
N ALA A 19 -13.90 14.03 -8.30
CA ALA A 19 -14.88 14.97 -8.85
C ALA A 19 -16.14 14.29 -9.42
N SER A 20 -16.14 12.96 -9.63
CA SER A 20 -17.34 12.24 -10.08
C SER A 20 -18.27 11.83 -8.95
N GLU A 21 -18.08 12.39 -7.74
CA GLU A 21 -18.88 12.13 -6.54
C GLU A 21 -19.02 10.62 -6.25
N PRO A 22 -17.91 9.91 -5.99
CA PRO A 22 -17.97 8.48 -5.73
C PRO A 22 -18.79 8.22 -4.47
N LYS A 23 -19.45 7.05 -4.43
CA LYS A 23 -20.24 6.61 -3.27
C LYS A 23 -19.43 6.67 -1.96
N ASP A 24 -18.13 6.41 -2.03
CA ASP A 24 -17.22 6.45 -0.89
C ASP A 24 -15.84 6.96 -1.31
N ILE A 25 -15.25 7.80 -0.45
CA ILE A 25 -13.90 8.33 -0.55
C ILE A 25 -13.38 8.58 0.88
N GLY A 26 -12.20 8.07 1.20
CA GLY A 26 -11.61 8.30 2.52
C GLY A 26 -11.21 9.76 2.71
N LEU A 27 -11.48 10.34 3.89
CA LEU A 27 -11.26 11.76 4.22
C LEU A 27 -9.86 12.26 3.79
N GLN A 28 -8.80 11.53 4.13
CA GLN A 28 -7.44 11.90 3.71
C GLN A 28 -7.28 11.95 2.18
N THR A 29 -7.88 10.99 1.46
CA THR A 29 -7.78 10.95 0.00
C THR A 29 -8.59 12.09 -0.63
N GLU A 30 -9.78 12.37 -0.09
CA GLU A 30 -10.60 13.52 -0.50
C GLU A 30 -9.86 14.85 -0.30
N ASP A 31 -9.35 15.08 0.91
CA ASP A 31 -8.61 16.30 1.26
C ASP A 31 -7.40 16.47 0.34
N VAL A 32 -6.61 15.42 0.11
CA VAL A 32 -5.43 15.51 -0.76
C VAL A 32 -5.78 15.78 -2.21
N LEU A 33 -6.85 15.19 -2.74
CA LEU A 33 -7.22 15.35 -4.15
C LEU A 33 -7.92 16.68 -4.43
N THR A 34 -8.49 17.32 -3.41
CA THR A 34 -9.28 18.56 -3.53
C THR A 34 -8.59 19.81 -2.97
N ASN A 35 -7.46 19.69 -2.26
CA ASN A 35 -6.76 20.84 -1.64
C ASN A 35 -6.12 21.85 -2.61
N GLY A 36 -6.19 21.62 -3.93
CA GLY A 36 -5.69 22.54 -4.96
C GLY A 36 -4.16 22.60 -5.09
N MET A 37 -3.42 21.76 -4.36
CA MET A 37 -1.95 21.73 -4.42
C MET A 37 -1.44 20.91 -5.63
N PRO A 38 -0.21 21.18 -6.10
CA PRO A 38 0.45 20.32 -7.08
C PRO A 38 0.54 18.85 -6.63
N TRP A 39 0.48 17.92 -7.58
CA TRP A 39 0.44 16.47 -7.34
C TRP A 39 1.59 15.95 -6.45
N ASP A 40 2.75 16.60 -6.51
CA ASP A 40 3.97 16.27 -5.78
C ASP A 40 4.05 16.89 -4.38
N LEU A 41 3.14 17.82 -4.05
CA LEU A 41 3.09 18.52 -2.77
C LEU A 41 1.82 18.22 -1.98
N ALA A 42 0.72 17.86 -2.64
CA ALA A 42 -0.61 17.75 -2.04
C ALA A 42 -0.65 16.82 -0.80
N ALA A 43 -0.06 15.64 -0.90
CA ALA A 43 -0.03 14.69 0.22
C ALA A 43 0.92 15.11 1.35
N ALA A 44 2.06 15.73 1.01
CA ALA A 44 3.03 16.21 1.98
C ALA A 44 2.48 17.37 2.82
N ILE A 45 1.81 18.33 2.17
CA ILE A 45 1.17 19.46 2.84
C ILE A 45 0.05 18.97 3.77
N HIS A 46 -0.80 18.06 3.29
CA HIS A 46 -1.83 17.45 4.14
C HIS A 46 -1.21 16.77 5.38
N PHE A 47 -0.10 16.06 5.22
CA PHE A 47 0.56 15.35 6.33
C PHE A 47 1.19 16.30 7.35
N GLN A 48 1.75 17.43 6.92
CA GLN A 48 2.31 18.43 7.84
C GLN A 48 1.27 18.95 8.84
N VAL A 49 0.00 19.05 8.41
CA VAL A 49 -1.11 19.52 9.25
C VAL A 49 -1.69 18.39 10.11
N ASN A 50 -1.95 17.22 9.53
CA ASN A 50 -2.72 16.16 10.21
C ASN A 50 -1.86 15.17 11.01
N GLN A 51 -0.56 15.03 10.71
CA GLN A 51 0.45 14.17 11.38
C GLN A 51 0.08 12.68 11.60
N ARG A 52 -1.11 12.24 11.21
CA ARG A 52 -1.64 10.87 11.28
C ARG A 52 -2.19 10.49 9.90
N ALA A 53 -1.31 10.25 8.93
CA ALA A 53 -1.66 9.94 7.53
C ALA A 53 -1.30 8.52 7.09
N ALA A 54 -1.17 7.67 8.10
CA ALA A 54 -0.90 6.24 8.16
C ALA A 54 -2.01 5.34 7.55
N GLY A 55 -2.89 5.90 6.71
CA GLY A 55 -4.05 5.19 6.16
C GLY A 55 -3.70 4.05 5.18
N ASN A 56 -4.56 3.04 5.13
CA ASN A 56 -4.45 1.90 4.21
C ASN A 56 -4.95 2.20 2.78
N GLY A 57 -5.47 3.40 2.50
CA GLY A 57 -6.14 3.72 1.24
C GLY A 57 -5.24 3.53 0.01
N SER A 58 -3.93 3.77 0.14
CA SER A 58 -2.95 3.50 -0.92
C SER A 58 -2.76 2.00 -1.18
N LEU A 59 -2.68 1.19 -0.12
CA LEU A 59 -2.57 -0.27 -0.18
C LEU A 59 -3.80 -0.89 -0.87
N MET A 60 -5.01 -0.48 -0.49
CA MET A 60 -6.28 -1.10 -0.93
C MET A 60 -6.51 -1.05 -2.44
N ARG A 61 -5.81 -0.19 -3.18
CA ARG A 61 -5.94 -0.02 -4.63
C ARG A 61 -4.68 -0.41 -5.42
N ALA A 62 -3.69 -1.02 -4.76
CA ALA A 62 -2.36 -1.21 -5.32
C ALA A 62 -2.22 -2.42 -6.27
N SER A 63 -3.22 -3.30 -6.36
CA SER A 63 -3.11 -4.55 -7.13
C SER A 63 -2.80 -4.33 -8.62
N THR A 64 -3.44 -3.35 -9.26
CA THR A 64 -3.24 -3.08 -10.70
C THR A 64 -1.83 -2.57 -11.00
N SER A 65 -1.33 -1.63 -10.17
CA SER A 65 0.04 -1.15 -10.29
C SER A 65 1.05 -2.24 -9.95
N ALA A 66 0.78 -3.07 -8.95
CA ALA A 66 1.66 -4.19 -8.59
C ALA A 66 1.85 -5.15 -9.76
N ILE A 67 0.76 -5.54 -10.43
CA ILE A 67 0.78 -6.39 -11.63
C ILE A 67 1.55 -5.71 -12.77
N HIS A 68 1.26 -4.43 -13.05
CA HIS A 68 1.91 -3.70 -14.12
C HIS A 68 3.44 -3.62 -13.95
N PHE A 69 3.92 -3.39 -12.74
CA PHE A 69 5.35 -3.26 -12.44
C PHE A 69 6.05 -4.58 -12.06
N ALA A 70 5.34 -5.70 -11.94
CA ALA A 70 5.93 -6.99 -11.56
C ALA A 70 7.09 -7.44 -12.48
N PRO A 71 7.02 -7.27 -13.83
CA PRO A 71 8.12 -7.66 -14.72
C PRO A 71 9.39 -6.82 -14.57
N ALA A 72 9.32 -5.65 -13.92
CA ALA A 72 10.46 -4.73 -13.77
C ALA A 72 11.48 -5.17 -12.69
N GLY A 73 11.18 -6.24 -11.94
CA GLY A 73 12.04 -6.73 -10.85
C GLY A 73 11.74 -6.08 -9.50
N GLN A 74 12.14 -6.76 -8.42
CA GLN A 74 11.74 -6.45 -7.04
C GLN A 74 11.89 -4.98 -6.66
N GLU A 75 13.04 -4.37 -6.97
CA GLU A 75 13.34 -3.00 -6.58
C GLU A 75 12.47 -1.98 -7.31
N ALA A 76 12.35 -2.12 -8.62
CA ALA A 76 11.52 -1.24 -9.44
C ALA A 76 10.03 -1.38 -9.10
N THR A 77 9.55 -2.61 -8.83
CA THR A 77 8.16 -2.84 -8.41
C THR A 77 7.86 -2.14 -7.07
N MET A 78 8.76 -2.25 -6.09
CA MET A 78 8.61 -1.60 -4.79
C MET A 78 8.76 -0.07 -4.87
N ASP A 79 9.67 0.45 -5.70
CA ASP A 79 9.81 1.90 -5.92
C ASP A 79 8.55 2.51 -6.53
N ALA A 80 7.99 1.87 -7.55
CA ALA A 80 6.73 2.30 -8.15
C ALA A 80 5.59 2.35 -7.13
N ALA A 81 5.52 1.36 -6.23
CA ALA A 81 4.55 1.32 -5.14
C ALA A 81 4.63 2.55 -4.24
N ARG A 82 5.85 2.89 -3.78
CA ARG A 82 6.09 4.05 -2.90
C ARG A 82 5.69 5.34 -3.57
N ARG A 83 6.10 5.51 -4.83
CA ARG A 83 5.81 6.71 -5.63
C ARG A 83 4.33 6.91 -5.89
N ILE A 84 3.58 5.82 -6.15
CA ILE A 84 2.12 5.88 -6.34
C ILE A 84 1.41 6.14 -5.01
N ALA A 85 1.84 5.51 -3.91
CA ALA A 85 1.26 5.75 -2.59
C ALA A 85 1.44 7.23 -2.15
N ALA A 86 2.62 7.80 -2.41
CA ALA A 86 2.98 9.18 -2.09
C ALA A 86 2.08 10.23 -2.75
N LEU A 87 1.37 9.90 -3.83
CA LEU A 87 0.41 10.81 -4.45
C LEU A 87 -0.74 11.24 -3.52
N THR A 88 -1.05 10.43 -2.49
CA THR A 88 -2.24 10.64 -1.63
C THR A 88 -1.97 10.45 -0.15
N HIS A 89 -0.83 9.86 0.20
CA HIS A 89 -0.44 9.60 1.58
C HIS A 89 0.91 10.27 1.80
N GLY A 90 1.02 11.18 2.76
CA GLY A 90 2.30 11.82 3.09
C GLY A 90 3.13 11.05 4.11
N ASP A 91 2.53 10.08 4.79
CA ASP A 91 3.22 9.22 5.76
C ASP A 91 3.93 8.08 5.03
N ARG A 92 5.26 8.00 5.20
CA ARG A 92 6.12 6.97 4.60
C ARG A 92 5.70 5.56 4.98
N ALA A 93 5.07 5.37 6.13
CA ALA A 93 4.63 4.04 6.49
C ALA A 93 3.60 3.47 5.52
N ALA A 94 2.67 4.29 5.01
CA ALA A 94 1.72 3.86 3.97
C ALA A 94 2.45 3.44 2.67
N TRP A 95 3.55 4.11 2.35
CA TRP A 95 4.37 3.80 1.16
C TRP A 95 5.05 2.45 1.30
N GLU A 96 5.66 2.19 2.47
CA GLU A 96 6.35 0.92 2.73
C GLU A 96 5.37 -0.25 2.77
N GLY A 97 4.18 -0.09 3.34
CA GLY A 97 3.15 -1.15 3.32
C GLY A 97 2.71 -1.48 1.89
N THR A 98 2.48 -0.44 1.07
CA THR A 98 2.17 -0.60 -0.36
C THR A 98 3.32 -1.26 -1.13
N ALA A 99 4.57 -0.94 -0.78
CA ALA A 99 5.75 -1.56 -1.37
C ALA A 99 5.89 -3.05 -1.01
N ILE A 100 5.64 -3.42 0.24
CA ILE A 100 5.63 -4.83 0.65
C ILE A 100 4.57 -5.60 -0.14
N PHE A 101 3.36 -5.05 -0.26
CA PHE A 101 2.28 -5.64 -1.04
C PHE A 101 2.65 -5.83 -2.52
N HIS A 102 3.23 -4.81 -3.16
CA HIS A 102 3.77 -4.93 -4.52
C HIS A 102 4.81 -6.07 -4.63
N GLY A 103 5.70 -6.18 -3.64
CA GLY A 103 6.69 -7.25 -3.57
C GLY A 103 6.06 -8.64 -3.47
N LEU A 104 5.02 -8.79 -2.66
CA LEU A 104 4.28 -10.06 -2.51
C LEU A 104 3.55 -10.43 -3.81
N ILE A 105 2.82 -9.51 -4.44
CA ILE A 105 2.15 -9.74 -5.73
C ILE A 105 3.16 -10.10 -6.82
N ARG A 106 4.33 -9.47 -6.85
CA ARG A 106 5.38 -9.87 -7.81
C ARG A 106 5.74 -11.36 -7.64
N ARG A 107 5.86 -11.83 -6.41
CA ARG A 107 6.23 -13.22 -6.11
C ARG A 107 5.14 -14.23 -6.44
N THR A 108 3.87 -13.82 -6.59
CA THR A 108 2.81 -14.73 -7.05
C THR A 108 2.95 -15.12 -8.52
N PHE A 109 3.78 -14.41 -9.30
CA PHE A 109 4.09 -14.77 -10.70
C PHE A 109 5.23 -15.80 -10.82
N GLU A 110 5.83 -16.18 -9.69
CA GLU A 110 6.86 -17.21 -9.61
C GLU A 110 6.23 -18.47 -8.98
N ASP A 111 6.73 -19.67 -9.31
CA ASP A 111 6.21 -20.95 -8.77
C ASP A 111 6.73 -21.19 -7.34
N THR A 112 6.34 -20.30 -6.42
CA THR A 112 6.83 -20.25 -5.03
C THR A 112 5.77 -19.65 -4.12
N ASN A 113 5.80 -20.02 -2.83
CA ASN A 113 4.98 -19.37 -1.81
C ASN A 113 5.40 -17.89 -1.66
N PRO A 114 4.53 -16.92 -1.96
CA PRO A 114 4.88 -15.49 -1.87
C PRO A 114 5.27 -15.07 -0.45
N LEU A 115 4.72 -15.70 0.60
CA LEU A 115 5.04 -15.38 1.99
C LEU A 115 6.46 -15.79 2.39
N ALA A 116 7.05 -16.78 1.70
CA ALA A 116 8.44 -17.17 1.91
C ALA A 116 9.43 -16.06 1.51
N ALA A 117 9.01 -15.11 0.67
CA ALA A 117 9.82 -13.98 0.25
C ALA A 117 9.79 -12.79 1.23
N LEU A 118 9.00 -12.85 2.31
CA LEU A 118 8.88 -11.74 3.28
C LEU A 118 10.22 -11.26 3.86
N PRO A 119 11.18 -12.14 4.25
CA PRO A 119 12.48 -11.69 4.72
C PRO A 119 13.23 -10.81 3.71
N ASP A 120 13.26 -11.22 2.43
CA ASP A 120 13.92 -10.47 1.35
C ASP A 120 13.23 -9.14 1.06
N ILE A 121 11.89 -9.13 1.13
CA ILE A 121 11.09 -7.92 0.94
C ILE A 121 11.33 -6.94 2.09
N LEU A 122 11.31 -7.42 3.34
CA LEU A 122 11.55 -6.61 4.55
C LEU A 122 12.97 -6.03 4.59
N ALA A 123 13.97 -6.72 4.05
CA ALA A 123 15.32 -6.19 3.92
C ALA A 123 15.37 -4.90 3.07
N ARG A 124 14.41 -4.72 2.15
CA ARG A 124 14.27 -3.55 1.27
C ARG A 124 13.35 -2.46 1.82
N VAL A 125 12.73 -2.68 2.97
CA VAL A 125 11.91 -1.67 3.66
C VAL A 125 12.82 -0.68 4.37
N HIS A 126 12.40 0.59 4.39
CA HIS A 126 13.11 1.65 5.11
C HIS A 126 13.37 1.25 6.57
N PRO A 127 14.59 1.43 7.12
CA PRO A 127 14.95 0.99 8.47
C PRO A 127 13.94 1.40 9.56
N ASP A 128 13.49 2.66 9.52
CA ASP A 128 12.56 3.22 10.51
C ASP A 128 11.18 2.53 10.53
N HIS A 129 10.78 1.86 9.45
CA HIS A 129 9.50 1.15 9.36
C HIS A 129 9.66 -0.37 9.37
N ARG A 130 10.88 -0.89 9.11
CA ARG A 130 11.14 -2.31 8.98
C ARG A 130 10.76 -3.10 10.22
N GLY A 131 11.14 -2.63 11.41
CA GLY A 131 10.85 -3.34 12.66
C GLY A 131 9.35 -3.54 12.88
N ARG A 132 8.56 -2.48 12.65
CA ARG A 132 7.10 -2.52 12.82
C ARG A 132 6.42 -3.41 11.78
N TYR A 133 6.86 -3.36 10.53
CA TYR A 133 6.36 -4.29 9.50
C TYR A 133 6.78 -5.73 9.77
N ALA A 134 8.00 -5.97 10.28
CA ALA A 134 8.43 -7.30 10.69
C ALA A 134 7.55 -7.86 11.82
N THR A 135 7.11 -7.02 12.76
CA THR A 135 6.17 -7.44 13.82
C THR A 135 4.81 -7.86 13.25
N VAL A 136 4.14 -7.01 12.46
CA VAL A 136 2.77 -7.32 11.98
C VAL A 136 2.74 -8.40 10.89
N LEU A 137 3.88 -8.71 10.28
CA LEU A 137 4.01 -9.77 9.27
C LEU A 137 4.65 -11.05 9.85
N ALA A 138 4.96 -11.08 11.15
CA ALA A 138 5.56 -12.23 11.79
C ALA A 138 4.65 -13.47 11.68
N PRO A 139 5.20 -14.70 11.60
CA PRO A 139 4.43 -15.93 11.49
C PRO A 139 3.43 -16.15 12.63
N ASP A 140 3.75 -15.67 13.83
CA ASP A 140 2.97 -15.78 15.06
C ASP A 140 2.05 -14.56 15.32
N TRP A 141 2.06 -13.56 14.43
CA TRP A 141 1.16 -12.41 14.55
C TRP A 141 -0.30 -12.78 14.24
N HIS A 142 -1.24 -12.24 15.03
CA HIS A 142 -2.68 -12.41 14.89
C HIS A 142 -3.41 -11.04 14.86
N PRO A 143 -4.51 -10.87 14.09
CA PRO A 143 -5.27 -9.61 14.02
C PRO A 143 -5.66 -9.01 15.37
N ASP A 144 -5.98 -9.84 16.37
CA ASP A 144 -6.31 -9.40 17.75
C ASP A 144 -5.15 -8.67 18.46
N GLN A 145 -3.93 -8.76 17.95
CA GLN A 145 -2.75 -8.05 18.46
C GLN A 145 -2.59 -6.66 17.83
N ALA A 146 -3.47 -6.26 16.89
CA ALA A 146 -3.44 -4.94 16.28
C ALA A 146 -3.62 -3.84 17.34
N THR A 147 -2.67 -2.90 17.38
CA THR A 147 -2.71 -1.75 18.29
C THR A 147 -3.34 -0.51 17.67
N GLU A 148 -3.60 -0.54 16.36
CA GLU A 148 -4.24 0.55 15.61
C GLU A 148 -5.63 0.16 15.14
N PHE A 149 -6.43 1.17 14.82
CA PHE A 149 -7.71 0.97 14.16
C PHE A 149 -7.54 0.35 12.75
N ASN A 150 -8.57 -0.35 12.27
CA ASN A 150 -8.55 -1.10 11.01
C ASN A 150 -8.17 -0.28 9.76
N GLY A 151 -8.34 1.04 9.79
CA GLY A 151 -7.98 1.93 8.69
C GLY A 151 -6.48 2.20 8.55
N ALA A 152 -5.65 1.74 9.49
CA ALA A 152 -4.20 1.88 9.43
C ALA A 152 -3.56 0.81 8.52
N VAL A 153 -2.47 1.14 7.82
CA VAL A 153 -1.85 0.24 6.83
C VAL A 153 -1.25 -1.04 7.42
N TRP A 154 -0.70 -1.01 8.64
CA TRP A 154 -0.07 -2.14 9.32
C TRP A 154 -1.05 -3.26 9.65
N PRO A 155 -2.14 -3.05 10.43
CA PRO A 155 -3.10 -4.11 10.69
C PRO A 155 -3.80 -4.54 9.40
N CYS A 156 -4.03 -3.63 8.44
CA CYS A 156 -4.60 -4.00 7.15
C CYS A 156 -3.74 -5.01 6.39
N LEU A 157 -2.43 -4.75 6.23
CA LEU A 157 -1.51 -5.67 5.56
C LEU A 157 -1.25 -6.93 6.41
N GLY A 158 -1.09 -6.78 7.73
CA GLY A 158 -0.88 -7.88 8.66
C GLY A 158 -2.03 -8.88 8.63
N SER A 159 -3.27 -8.41 8.70
CA SER A 159 -4.46 -9.26 8.62
C SER A 159 -4.59 -9.97 7.27
N ALA A 160 -4.28 -9.29 6.16
CA ALA A 160 -4.27 -9.92 4.84
C ALA A 160 -3.23 -11.05 4.73
N VAL A 161 -2.02 -10.84 5.29
CA VAL A 161 -0.97 -11.87 5.33
C VAL A 161 -1.33 -13.00 6.28
N TRP A 162 -1.92 -12.69 7.43
CA TRP A 162 -2.43 -13.69 8.37
C TRP A 162 -3.49 -14.57 7.70
N ALA A 163 -4.50 -13.98 7.05
CA ALA A 163 -5.56 -14.72 6.36
C ALA A 163 -4.98 -15.65 5.27
N LEU A 164 -4.03 -15.16 4.47
CA LEU A 164 -3.36 -15.98 3.45
C LEU A 164 -2.52 -17.12 4.06
N ARG A 165 -1.93 -16.89 5.24
CA ARG A 165 -1.09 -17.88 5.94
C ARG A 165 -1.92 -18.97 6.61
N THR A 166 -3.13 -18.67 7.07
CA THR A 166 -3.97 -19.57 7.87
C THR A 166 -5.04 -20.30 7.07
N THR A 167 -5.17 -20.01 5.77
CA THR A 167 -6.18 -20.59 4.89
C THR A 167 -5.57 -21.25 3.66
N THR A 168 -6.34 -22.09 2.97
CA THR A 168 -5.87 -22.86 1.80
C THR A 168 -6.74 -22.68 0.56
N SER A 169 -7.81 -21.86 0.66
CA SER A 169 -8.71 -21.53 -0.45
C SER A 169 -8.94 -20.02 -0.50
N PHE A 170 -9.33 -19.53 -1.68
CA PHE A 170 -9.69 -18.13 -1.84
C PHE A 170 -10.91 -17.77 -0.98
N GLU A 171 -11.92 -18.63 -0.96
CA GLU A 171 -13.15 -18.43 -0.21
C GLU A 171 -12.90 -18.34 1.30
N ASP A 172 -12.00 -19.14 1.83
CA ASP A 172 -11.65 -19.10 3.25
C ASP A 172 -10.79 -17.88 3.58
N ALA A 173 -9.85 -17.51 2.70
CA ALA A 173 -9.03 -16.31 2.88
C ALA A 173 -9.86 -15.01 2.92
N ILE A 174 -10.97 -14.95 2.18
CA ILE A 174 -11.88 -13.80 2.18
C ILE A 174 -12.78 -13.77 3.43
N ARG A 175 -13.01 -14.91 4.09
CA ARG A 175 -13.86 -15.01 5.29
C ARG A 175 -13.11 -14.83 6.61
N ALA A 176 -11.83 -15.15 6.63
CA ALA A 176 -10.96 -15.09 7.80
C ALA A 176 -10.85 -13.67 8.38
#